data_AF-A0A1H9KRW9-F1
#
_entry.id   AF-A0A1H9KRW9-F1
#
_cell.length_a   1.000
_cell.length_b   1.000
_cell.length_c   1.000
_cell.angle_alpha   90.00
_cell.angle_beta   90.00
_cell.angle_gamma   90.00
#
_symmetry.space_group_name_H-M   'P 1'
#
loop_
_entity.id
_entity.type
_entity.pdbx_description
1 polymer ?
#
loop_
_entity_poly.entity_id
_entity_poly.type
_entity_poly.pdbx_seq_one_letter_code
_entity_poly.pdbx_strand_id
1 'polypeptide(L)'
;MLKGLRLTIAAVITLLGSGVYASQMQQCQQAYSEGKVMQAYHSCLPLAQVGDPQAAFILARLYALGVESGTPDWQKVVEWLTISAAGDHAEAAYNLAIAYQKGKGTEIDLQQSINYYTQSAELGNAKAMRNLALLYEKGEGVPQDIHQAFTLYQRSAEAGLSDSQLKTGLMLLQGEGVAKDPAAARPWIEQSAAAGNDKAQLALGVLLIDFDPGSAIEWYRQAVYSGNAYAAHNLALIYSQGRVVPQDLLQALAYADASIELGNPKTQVLYDKILAAMQQAGTAVSRPRNNRISLNHSDQSTGQAEAERADTPGPASAVQADAEPSLRDINWLKAQPAGLFVVQLARLTSLESSIRFISDYHIPRIAHTVNLAKHDYVVLLKESFVSKADALRTLKQRLPGALASEAWIRSYRSLYAQ
;
A
#
# COMPACT_ATOMS: atom_id res chain seq x y z
N MET A 1 1.27 14.32 63.67
CA MET A 1 2.72 14.34 63.33
C MET A 1 3.05 13.64 62.00
N LEU A 2 2.40 12.53 61.63
CA LEU A 2 2.66 11.81 60.35
C LEU A 2 2.29 12.57 59.05
N LYS A 3 1.30 13.47 59.06
CA LYS A 3 0.99 14.33 57.89
C LYS A 3 1.99 15.48 57.68
N GLY A 4 2.61 15.97 58.75
CA GLY A 4 3.64 17.02 58.68
C GLY A 4 4.99 16.52 58.17
N LEU A 5 5.31 15.25 58.45
CA LEU A 5 6.57 14.62 58.02
C LEU A 5 6.63 14.30 56.52
N ARG A 6 5.48 14.09 55.86
CA ARG A 6 5.38 13.86 54.40
C ARG A 6 5.61 15.15 53.60
N LEU A 7 5.17 16.30 54.11
CA LEU A 7 5.42 17.59 53.44
C LEU A 7 6.90 18.00 53.51
N THR A 8 7.63 17.64 54.57
CA THR A 8 9.04 18.01 54.74
C THR A 8 10.00 17.16 53.90
N ILE A 9 9.66 15.91 53.56
CA ILE A 9 10.47 15.06 52.67
C ILE A 9 10.25 15.44 51.20
N ALA A 10 9.00 15.75 50.81
CA ALA A 10 8.68 16.22 49.46
C ALA A 10 9.35 17.57 49.13
N ALA A 11 9.54 18.45 50.12
CA ALA A 11 10.17 19.76 49.96
C ALA A 11 11.72 19.73 49.94
N VAL A 12 12.35 18.68 50.47
CA VAL A 12 13.83 18.52 50.47
C VAL A 12 14.32 17.77 49.24
N ILE A 13 13.51 16.86 48.68
CA ILE A 13 13.80 16.17 47.40
C ILE A 13 13.70 17.14 46.20
N THR A 14 12.94 18.23 46.33
CA THR A 14 12.62 19.15 45.23
C THR A 14 13.72 20.17 44.89
N LEU A 15 14.75 20.37 45.71
CA LEU A 15 15.77 21.42 45.48
C LEU A 15 17.21 20.93 45.26
N LEU A 16 17.52 19.66 45.54
CA LEU A 16 18.82 19.04 45.22
C LEU A 16 18.70 17.77 44.34
N GLY A 17 17.48 17.30 44.08
CA GLY A 17 17.22 16.03 43.37
C GLY A 17 16.89 16.16 41.88
N SER A 18 16.58 17.35 41.36
CA SER A 18 16.13 17.51 39.96
C SER A 18 17.21 17.17 38.93
N GLY A 19 18.46 17.55 39.18
CA GLY A 19 19.58 17.24 38.29
C GLY A 19 19.95 15.75 38.27
N VAL A 20 19.96 15.11 39.43
CA VAL A 20 20.21 13.66 39.55
C VAL A 20 19.07 12.88 38.90
N TYR A 21 17.82 13.25 39.17
CA TYR A 21 16.65 12.64 38.56
C TYR A 21 16.62 12.76 37.04
N ALA A 22 16.83 13.97 36.51
CA ALA A 22 16.89 14.19 35.07
C ALA A 22 17.99 13.34 34.41
N SER A 23 19.16 13.22 35.05
CA SER A 23 20.24 12.36 34.56
C SER A 23 19.88 10.87 34.58
N GLN A 24 19.15 10.40 35.60
CA GLN A 24 18.69 9.02 35.69
C GLN A 24 17.64 8.69 34.61
N MET A 25 16.69 9.60 34.39
CA MET A 25 15.69 9.44 33.33
C MET A 25 16.34 9.43 31.94
N GLN A 26 17.32 10.30 31.70
CA GLN A 26 18.08 10.33 30.45
C GLN A 26 18.82 9.00 30.22
N GLN A 27 19.45 8.43 31.24
CA GLN A 27 20.10 7.10 31.14
C GLN A 27 19.09 5.99 30.81
N CYS A 28 17.94 5.98 31.47
CA CYS A 28 16.83 5.05 31.19
C CYS A 28 16.37 5.15 29.71
N GLN A 29 16.11 6.36 29.21
CA GLN A 29 15.69 6.58 27.82
C GLN A 29 16.78 6.20 26.81
N GLN A 30 18.02 6.57 27.09
CA GLN A 30 19.14 6.29 26.20
C GLN A 30 19.34 4.77 26.07
N ALA A 31 19.43 4.05 27.18
CA ALA A 31 19.58 2.61 27.16
C ALA A 31 18.42 1.92 26.41
N TYR A 32 17.20 2.43 26.58
CA TYR A 32 16.03 1.95 25.84
C TYR A 32 16.15 2.19 24.33
N SER A 33 16.52 3.40 23.91
CA SER A 33 16.67 3.76 22.49
C SER A 33 17.80 3.00 21.78
N GLU A 34 18.85 2.63 22.53
CA GLU A 34 19.98 1.84 22.04
C GLU A 34 19.69 0.33 22.02
N GLY A 35 18.49 -0.11 22.44
CA GLY A 35 18.12 -1.52 22.50
C GLY A 35 18.83 -2.31 23.60
N LYS A 36 19.44 -1.64 24.59
CA LYS A 36 20.14 -2.27 25.72
C LYS A 36 19.14 -2.68 26.81
N VAL A 37 18.37 -3.72 26.52
CA VAL A 37 17.20 -4.18 27.32
C VAL A 37 17.47 -4.25 28.83
N MET A 38 18.53 -4.94 29.28
CA MET A 38 18.83 -5.09 30.71
C MET A 38 19.31 -3.79 31.37
N GLN A 39 20.05 -2.94 30.64
CA GLN A 39 20.47 -1.65 31.16
C GLN A 39 19.26 -0.72 31.31
N ALA A 40 18.38 -0.69 30.30
CA ALA A 40 17.12 0.03 30.36
C ALA A 40 16.28 -0.45 31.55
N TYR A 41 16.14 -1.76 31.74
CA TYR A 41 15.42 -2.32 32.87
C TYR A 41 15.96 -1.82 34.22
N HIS A 42 17.26 -1.96 34.47
CA HIS A 42 17.87 -1.55 35.73
C HIS A 42 17.80 -0.04 35.97
N SER A 43 17.92 0.78 34.92
CA SER A 43 17.85 2.24 35.03
C SER A 43 16.41 2.74 35.20
N CYS A 44 15.42 2.13 34.54
CA CYS A 44 14.03 2.58 34.56
C CYS A 44 13.24 2.05 35.78
N LEU A 45 13.59 0.87 36.30
CA LEU A 45 12.88 0.25 37.43
C LEU A 45 12.73 1.16 38.66
N PRO A 46 13.79 1.74 39.24
CA PRO A 46 13.66 2.58 40.43
C PRO A 46 12.83 3.85 40.17
N LEU A 47 12.91 4.42 38.96
CA LEU A 47 12.14 5.62 38.57
C LEU A 47 10.65 5.31 38.47
N ALA A 48 10.30 4.19 37.84
CA ALA A 48 8.90 3.78 37.74
C ALA A 48 8.31 3.40 39.10
N GLN A 49 9.09 2.79 39.99
CA GLN A 49 8.66 2.43 41.35
C GLN A 49 8.29 3.65 42.20
N VAL A 50 8.91 4.81 41.95
CA VAL A 50 8.54 6.08 42.59
C VAL A 50 7.44 6.83 41.83
N GLY A 51 6.89 6.23 40.76
CA GLY A 51 5.74 6.73 40.02
C GLY A 51 6.07 7.56 38.78
N ASP A 52 7.31 7.53 38.25
CA ASP A 52 7.61 8.24 37.01
C ASP A 52 6.84 7.63 35.83
N PRO A 53 6.00 8.41 35.12
CA PRO A 53 5.12 7.86 34.10
C PRO A 53 5.87 7.41 32.85
N GLN A 54 6.98 8.06 32.49
CA GLN A 54 7.76 7.70 31.30
C GLN A 54 8.58 6.43 31.53
N ALA A 55 9.20 6.30 32.70
CA ALA A 55 9.94 5.11 33.10
C ALA A 55 9.00 3.91 33.25
N ALA A 56 7.81 4.11 33.84
CA ALA A 56 6.78 3.09 33.90
C ALA A 56 6.32 2.65 32.50
N PHE A 57 6.14 3.59 31.56
CA PHE A 57 5.82 3.25 30.17
C PHE A 57 6.93 2.42 29.51
N ILE A 58 8.20 2.78 29.73
CA ILE A 58 9.34 2.03 29.21
C ILE A 58 9.38 0.62 29.81
N LEU A 59 9.19 0.47 31.13
CA LEU A 59 9.11 -0.84 31.77
C LEU A 59 7.99 -1.70 31.21
N ALA A 60 6.80 -1.15 30.98
CA ALA A 60 5.72 -1.87 30.32
C ALA A 60 6.17 -2.42 28.96
N ARG A 61 6.91 -1.65 28.16
CA ARG A 61 7.46 -2.13 26.88
C ARG A 61 8.52 -3.22 27.06
N LEU A 62 9.37 -3.12 28.08
CA LEU A 62 10.37 -4.14 28.39
C LEU A 62 9.72 -5.46 28.85
N TYR A 63 8.67 -5.41 29.66
CA TYR A 63 7.88 -6.60 30.01
C TYR A 63 7.13 -7.19 28.82
N ALA A 64 6.66 -6.36 27.90
CA ALA A 64 6.07 -6.83 26.64
C ALA A 64 7.10 -7.52 25.70
N LEU A 65 8.40 -7.26 25.90
CA LEU A 65 9.50 -7.94 25.21
C LEU A 65 10.02 -9.17 25.98
N GLY A 66 9.54 -9.40 27.21
CA GLY A 66 9.93 -10.53 28.05
C GLY A 66 11.28 -10.37 28.75
N VAL A 67 11.58 -9.17 29.25
CA VAL A 67 12.88 -8.83 29.88
C VAL A 67 13.33 -9.76 31.02
N GLU A 68 12.43 -10.37 31.78
CA GLU A 68 12.78 -11.27 32.90
C GLU A 68 12.81 -12.76 32.51
N SER A 69 11.78 -13.22 31.77
CA SER A 69 11.53 -14.64 31.51
C SER A 69 11.81 -15.07 30.07
N GLY A 70 12.17 -14.14 29.17
CA GLY A 70 12.26 -14.37 27.73
C GLY A 70 10.90 -14.45 27.03
N THR A 71 9.80 -14.30 27.77
CA THR A 71 8.43 -14.27 27.25
C THR A 71 7.66 -13.09 27.82
N PRO A 72 6.70 -12.50 27.08
CA PRO A 72 5.98 -11.33 27.57
C PRO A 72 5.19 -11.58 28.86
N ASP A 73 5.36 -10.73 29.86
CA ASP A 73 4.56 -10.73 31.10
C ASP A 73 3.45 -9.67 31.01
N TRP A 74 2.29 -10.07 30.49
CA TRP A 74 1.21 -9.12 30.24
C TRP A 74 0.54 -8.58 31.50
N GLN A 75 0.61 -9.28 32.64
CA GLN A 75 0.10 -8.76 33.91
C GLN A 75 0.94 -7.57 34.36
N LYS A 76 2.28 -7.71 34.34
CA LYS A 76 3.19 -6.59 34.63
C LYS A 76 3.08 -5.47 33.62
N VAL A 77 2.83 -5.76 32.33
CA VAL A 77 2.54 -4.72 31.33
C VAL A 77 1.35 -3.86 31.79
N VAL A 78 0.24 -4.47 32.20
CA VAL A 78 -0.95 -3.75 32.66
C VAL A 78 -0.66 -2.94 33.93
N GLU A 79 0.05 -3.51 34.89
CA GLU A 79 0.45 -2.81 36.13
C GLU A 79 1.26 -1.53 35.84
N TRP A 80 2.30 -1.64 35.02
CA TRP A 80 3.16 -0.49 34.69
C TRP A 80 2.46 0.53 33.78
N LEU A 81 1.61 0.08 32.85
CA LEU A 81 0.77 0.99 32.08
C LEU A 81 -0.22 1.75 32.97
N THR A 82 -0.73 1.13 34.04
CA THR A 82 -1.63 1.78 34.99
C THR A 82 -0.93 2.91 35.73
N ILE A 83 0.30 2.66 36.22
CA ILE A 83 1.13 3.70 36.86
C ILE A 83 1.42 4.84 35.87
N SER A 84 1.79 4.49 34.63
CA SER A 84 2.10 5.47 33.59
C SER A 84 0.88 6.32 33.18
N ALA A 85 -0.29 5.68 33.00
CA ALA A 85 -1.54 6.37 32.68
C ALA A 85 -2.00 7.26 33.83
N ALA A 86 -1.77 6.87 35.10
CA ALA A 86 -2.07 7.71 36.25
C ALA A 86 -1.23 9.01 36.31
N GLY A 87 -0.07 9.04 35.63
CA GLY A 87 0.73 10.25 35.42
C GLY A 87 0.50 10.92 34.07
N ASP A 88 -0.71 10.81 33.51
CA ASP A 88 -1.16 11.47 32.27
C ASP A 88 -0.34 11.12 31.01
N HIS A 89 0.23 9.91 30.96
CA HIS A 89 0.92 9.44 29.75
C HIS A 89 -0.09 8.94 28.70
N ALA A 90 -0.35 9.75 27.68
CA ALA A 90 -1.39 9.51 26.67
C ALA A 90 -1.28 8.14 25.97
N GLU A 91 -0.07 7.72 25.56
CA GLU A 91 0.13 6.42 24.90
C GLU A 91 -0.03 5.24 25.85
N ALA A 92 0.20 5.45 27.16
CA ALA A 92 0.04 4.40 28.15
C ALA A 92 -1.44 4.14 28.41
N ALA A 93 -2.23 5.21 28.58
CA ALA A 93 -3.68 5.14 28.65
C ALA A 93 -4.28 4.47 27.40
N TYR A 94 -3.79 4.80 26.19
CA TYR A 94 -4.22 4.14 24.95
C TYR A 94 -3.92 2.63 24.95
N ASN A 95 -2.71 2.23 25.36
CA ASN A 95 -2.33 0.82 25.41
C ASN A 95 -3.08 0.04 26.49
N LEU A 96 -3.37 0.69 27.63
CA LEU A 96 -4.16 0.12 28.71
C LEU A 96 -5.62 -0.08 28.28
N ALA A 97 -6.17 0.89 27.54
CA ALA A 97 -7.50 0.75 26.94
C ALA A 97 -7.59 -0.48 26.02
N ILE A 98 -6.56 -0.72 25.19
CA ILE A 98 -6.48 -1.93 24.35
C ILE A 98 -6.37 -3.20 25.20
N ALA A 99 -5.58 -3.18 26.28
CA ALA A 99 -5.41 -4.33 27.16
C ALA A 99 -6.75 -4.76 27.77
N TYR A 100 -7.52 -3.82 28.30
CA TYR A 100 -8.88 -4.08 28.81
C TYR A 100 -9.87 -4.48 27.71
N GLN A 101 -9.79 -3.88 26.51
CA GLN A 101 -10.66 -4.27 25.39
C GLN A 101 -10.45 -5.73 24.96
N LYS A 102 -9.20 -6.20 25.01
CA LYS A 102 -8.79 -7.53 24.50
C LYS A 102 -8.58 -8.57 25.60
N GLY A 103 -8.68 -8.20 26.87
CA GLY A 103 -8.36 -9.08 27.99
C GLY A 103 -6.89 -9.53 27.98
N LYS A 104 -5.97 -8.64 27.58
CA LYS A 104 -4.54 -8.97 27.46
C LYS A 104 -3.79 -8.56 28.72
N GLY A 105 -3.49 -9.52 29.59
CA GLY A 105 -2.89 -9.25 30.90
C GLY A 105 -3.88 -8.80 31.97
N THR A 106 -5.17 -8.80 31.63
CA THR A 106 -6.31 -8.42 32.47
C THR A 106 -7.55 -9.18 31.96
N GLU A 107 -8.67 -9.14 32.68
CA GLU A 107 -9.95 -9.58 32.14
C GLU A 107 -10.50 -8.56 31.12
N ILE A 108 -11.40 -9.01 30.24
CA ILE A 108 -12.09 -8.10 29.31
C ILE A 108 -13.00 -7.18 30.12
N ASP A 109 -12.76 -5.87 30.02
CA ASP A 109 -13.60 -4.86 30.64
C ASP A 109 -13.75 -3.67 29.67
N LEU A 110 -14.89 -3.62 28.98
CA LEU A 110 -15.16 -2.56 28.00
C LEU A 110 -15.31 -1.19 28.68
N GLN A 111 -15.83 -1.12 29.91
CA GLN A 111 -16.02 0.15 30.59
C GLN A 111 -14.67 0.77 30.98
N GLN A 112 -13.74 -0.04 31.49
CA GLN A 112 -12.36 0.40 31.73
C GLN A 112 -11.67 0.80 30.42
N SER A 113 -11.87 0.02 29.35
CA SER A 113 -11.34 0.38 28.02
C SER A 113 -11.82 1.76 27.56
N ILE A 114 -13.12 2.05 27.66
CA ILE A 114 -13.71 3.34 27.31
C ILE A 114 -13.14 4.46 28.16
N ASN A 115 -12.99 4.25 29.47
CA ASN A 115 -12.43 5.25 30.38
C ASN A 115 -11.00 5.63 29.99
N TYR A 116 -10.13 4.64 29.74
CA TYR A 116 -8.75 4.89 29.34
C TYR A 116 -8.62 5.43 27.90
N TYR A 117 -9.49 5.03 26.97
CA TYR A 117 -9.57 5.68 25.66
C TYR A 117 -9.97 7.15 25.78
N THR A 118 -10.93 7.46 26.66
CA THR A 118 -11.37 8.83 26.93
C THR A 118 -10.23 9.66 27.51
N GLN A 119 -9.55 9.17 28.56
CA GLN A 119 -8.38 9.82 29.14
C GLN A 119 -7.29 10.08 28.08
N SER A 120 -6.95 9.06 27.29
CA SER A 120 -5.93 9.19 26.24
C SER A 120 -6.33 10.19 25.15
N ALA A 121 -7.61 10.21 24.78
CA ALA A 121 -8.15 11.16 23.81
C ALA A 121 -8.15 12.61 24.34
N GLU A 122 -8.41 12.83 25.62
CA GLU A 122 -8.31 14.14 26.27
C GLU A 122 -6.86 14.65 26.29
N LEU A 123 -5.89 13.73 26.40
CA LEU A 123 -4.46 14.02 26.30
C LEU A 123 -3.95 14.17 24.85
N GLY A 124 -4.85 14.22 23.86
CA GLY A 124 -4.49 14.49 22.47
C GLY A 124 -4.11 13.26 21.62
N ASN A 125 -4.30 12.04 22.12
CA ASN A 125 -3.96 10.84 21.34
C ASN A 125 -4.99 10.58 20.23
N ALA A 126 -4.58 10.80 18.97
CA ALA A 126 -5.43 10.60 17.80
C ALA A 126 -5.95 9.16 17.65
N LYS A 127 -5.14 8.15 17.97
CA LYS A 127 -5.57 6.73 17.87
C LYS A 127 -6.64 6.41 18.91
N ALA A 128 -6.53 6.98 20.10
CA ALA A 128 -7.54 6.84 21.15
C ALA A 128 -8.85 7.51 20.73
N MET A 129 -8.80 8.74 20.20
CA MET A 129 -9.97 9.44 19.66
C MET A 129 -10.69 8.59 18.58
N ARG A 130 -9.94 8.05 17.61
CA ARG A 130 -10.48 7.18 16.55
C ARG A 130 -11.14 5.92 17.11
N ASN A 131 -10.51 5.26 18.08
CA ASN A 131 -11.05 4.02 18.65
C ASN A 131 -12.27 4.30 19.53
N LEU A 132 -12.27 5.39 20.29
CA LEU A 132 -13.43 5.83 21.04
C LEU A 132 -14.59 6.20 20.11
N ALA A 133 -14.30 6.90 19.01
CA ALA A 133 -15.29 7.19 17.97
C ALA A 133 -15.94 5.91 17.42
N LEU A 134 -15.14 4.87 17.17
CA LEU A 134 -15.64 3.57 16.69
C LEU A 134 -16.57 2.89 17.71
N LEU A 135 -16.30 3.01 19.01
CA LEU A 135 -17.17 2.47 20.06
C LEU A 135 -18.52 3.20 20.08
N TYR A 136 -18.52 4.53 19.97
CA TYR A 136 -19.76 5.32 19.83
C TYR A 136 -20.49 5.04 18.52
N GLU A 137 -19.77 4.86 17.41
CA GLU A 137 -20.37 4.55 16.09
C GLU A 137 -21.14 3.22 16.14
N LYS A 138 -20.60 2.23 16.86
CA LYS A 138 -21.19 0.89 16.94
C LYS A 138 -22.10 0.67 18.14
N GLY A 139 -22.05 1.55 19.14
CA GLY A 139 -22.71 1.31 20.43
C GLY A 139 -22.10 0.16 21.23
N GLU A 140 -20.79 -0.05 21.11
CA GLU A 140 -20.07 -1.13 21.83
C GLU A 140 -19.62 -0.62 23.21
N GLY A 141 -20.29 -1.05 24.28
CA GLY A 141 -19.98 -0.66 25.67
C GLY A 141 -20.44 0.75 26.05
N VAL A 142 -20.84 1.57 25.07
CA VAL A 142 -21.54 2.86 25.23
C VAL A 142 -22.82 2.86 24.38
N PRO A 143 -23.84 3.67 24.70
CA PRO A 143 -24.94 3.90 23.77
C PRO A 143 -24.43 4.42 22.42
N GLN A 144 -25.02 3.95 21.33
CA GLN A 144 -24.66 4.41 20.00
C GLN A 144 -24.93 5.90 19.85
N ASP A 145 -23.93 6.65 19.38
CA ASP A 145 -24.03 8.09 19.11
C ASP A 145 -23.12 8.45 17.93
N ILE A 146 -23.73 8.54 16.74
CA ILE A 146 -22.99 8.82 15.50
C ILE A 146 -22.47 10.27 15.46
N HIS A 147 -23.15 11.20 16.12
CA HIS A 147 -22.71 12.60 16.19
C HIS A 147 -21.47 12.73 17.10
N GLN A 148 -21.47 12.05 18.24
CA GLN A 148 -20.28 11.97 19.10
C GLN A 148 -19.12 11.26 18.40
N ALA A 149 -19.41 10.18 17.66
CA ALA A 149 -18.41 9.51 16.82
C ALA A 149 -17.80 10.45 15.78
N PHE A 150 -18.64 11.21 15.05
CA PHE A 150 -18.18 12.23 14.10
C PHE A 150 -17.23 13.24 14.75
N THR A 151 -17.62 13.79 15.90
CA THR A 151 -16.82 14.79 16.63
C THR A 151 -15.44 14.24 17.03
N LEU A 152 -15.38 12.99 17.47
CA LEU A 152 -14.14 12.31 17.83
C LEU A 152 -13.28 11.97 16.59
N TYR A 153 -13.90 11.51 15.49
CA TYR A 153 -13.18 11.30 14.23
C TYR A 153 -12.59 12.60 13.69
N GLN A 154 -13.34 13.70 13.74
CA GLN A 154 -12.87 15.00 13.28
C GLN A 154 -11.67 15.48 14.11
N ARG A 155 -11.75 15.44 15.45
CA ARG A 155 -10.60 15.76 16.32
C ARG A 155 -9.38 14.86 16.05
N SER A 156 -9.61 13.57 15.80
CA SER A 156 -8.55 12.65 15.42
C SER A 156 -7.94 12.99 14.06
N ALA A 157 -8.74 13.48 13.12
CA ALA A 157 -8.33 13.90 11.78
C ALA A 157 -7.50 15.19 11.83
N GLU A 158 -7.90 16.15 12.66
CA GLU A 158 -7.16 17.38 12.96
C GLU A 158 -5.79 17.08 13.59
N ALA A 159 -5.69 16.02 14.39
CA ALA A 159 -4.44 15.50 14.92
C ALA A 159 -3.60 14.70 13.89
N GLY A 160 -4.00 14.66 12.62
CA GLY A 160 -3.21 14.12 11.52
C GLY A 160 -3.37 12.62 11.25
N LEU A 161 -4.35 11.94 11.85
CA LEU A 161 -4.56 10.52 11.60
C LEU A 161 -5.33 10.31 10.28
N SER A 162 -4.65 9.80 9.26
CA SER A 162 -5.21 9.66 7.90
C SER A 162 -6.49 8.83 7.85
N ASP A 163 -6.57 7.71 8.57
CA ASP A 163 -7.79 6.90 8.68
C ASP A 163 -9.00 7.73 9.16
N SER A 164 -8.77 8.64 10.12
CA SER A 164 -9.82 9.52 10.66
C SER A 164 -10.15 10.66 9.71
N GLN A 165 -9.17 11.18 8.97
CA GLN A 165 -9.41 12.15 7.90
C GLN A 165 -10.32 11.55 6.82
N LEU A 166 -10.02 10.33 6.35
CA LEU A 166 -10.90 9.61 5.42
C LEU A 166 -12.31 9.41 6.00
N LYS A 167 -12.42 8.89 7.23
CA LYS A 167 -13.73 8.65 7.86
C LYS A 167 -14.54 9.94 8.01
N THR A 168 -13.92 11.04 8.42
CA THR A 168 -14.55 12.36 8.53
C THR A 168 -15.09 12.83 7.17
N GLY A 169 -14.28 12.74 6.12
CA GLY A 169 -14.70 13.07 4.75
C GLY A 169 -15.87 12.22 4.27
N LEU A 170 -15.84 10.90 4.51
CA LEU A 170 -16.93 10.00 4.13
C LEU A 170 -18.24 10.31 4.89
N MET A 171 -18.17 10.59 6.19
CA MET A 171 -19.35 10.95 6.99
C MET A 171 -19.98 12.26 6.49
N LEU A 172 -19.18 13.26 6.11
CA LEU A 172 -19.67 14.51 5.50
C LEU A 172 -20.27 14.27 4.10
N LEU A 173 -19.72 13.37 3.29
CA LEU A 173 -20.31 13.03 1.98
C LEU A 173 -21.68 12.34 2.11
N GLN A 174 -21.84 11.52 3.15
CA GLN A 174 -23.02 10.68 3.36
C GLN A 174 -24.08 11.35 4.25
N GLY A 175 -23.68 12.32 5.07
CA GLY A 175 -24.53 12.93 6.09
C GLY A 175 -24.74 12.01 7.31
N GLU A 176 -23.73 11.23 7.69
CA GLU A 176 -23.78 10.31 8.83
C GLU A 176 -23.38 11.04 10.12
N GLY A 177 -24.34 11.24 11.04
CA GLY A 177 -24.10 11.94 12.31
C GLY A 177 -23.79 13.44 12.18
N VAL A 178 -23.76 13.97 10.95
CA VAL A 178 -23.54 15.37 10.61
C VAL A 178 -24.34 15.70 9.36
N ALA A 179 -24.67 16.98 9.14
CA ALA A 179 -25.29 17.40 7.88
C ALA A 179 -24.36 17.07 6.69
N LYS A 180 -24.96 16.60 5.59
CA LYS A 180 -24.23 16.30 4.36
C LYS A 180 -23.58 17.57 3.80
N ASP A 181 -22.26 17.55 3.63
CA ASP A 181 -21.46 18.65 3.09
C ASP A 181 -20.28 18.12 2.24
N PRO A 182 -20.51 17.93 0.92
CA PRO A 182 -19.45 17.47 0.02
C PRO A 182 -18.29 18.45 -0.14
N ALA A 183 -18.53 19.76 0.06
CA ALA A 183 -17.48 20.77 -0.06
C ALA A 183 -16.51 20.68 1.12
N ALA A 184 -17.02 20.49 2.33
CA ALA A 184 -16.21 20.27 3.53
C ALA A 184 -15.54 18.88 3.54
N ALA A 185 -16.11 17.88 2.87
CA ALA A 185 -15.56 16.52 2.84
C ALA A 185 -14.23 16.41 2.07
N ARG A 186 -14.14 17.11 0.92
CA ARG A 186 -13.05 16.94 -0.03
C ARG A 186 -11.66 17.21 0.57
N PRO A 187 -11.42 18.31 1.31
CA PRO A 187 -10.11 18.57 1.92
C PRO A 187 -9.64 17.44 2.85
N TRP A 188 -10.54 16.81 3.59
CA TRP A 188 -10.20 15.68 4.48
C TRP A 188 -9.73 14.46 3.69
N ILE A 189 -10.42 14.14 2.59
CA ILE A 189 -10.05 13.01 1.73
C ILE A 189 -8.72 13.29 1.02
N GLU A 190 -8.50 14.52 0.56
CA GLU A 190 -7.23 14.95 -0.06
C GLU A 190 -6.05 14.85 0.92
N GLN A 191 -6.20 15.34 2.15
CA GLN A 191 -5.18 15.21 3.19
C GLN A 191 -4.86 13.74 3.48
N SER A 192 -5.89 12.90 3.63
CA SER A 192 -5.70 11.47 3.86
C SER A 192 -5.00 10.77 2.70
N ALA A 193 -5.33 11.12 1.45
CA ALA A 193 -4.74 10.55 0.25
C ALA A 193 -3.26 10.96 0.11
N ALA A 194 -2.94 12.23 0.38
CA ALA A 194 -1.59 12.76 0.41
C ALA A 194 -0.71 12.12 1.51
N ALA A 195 -1.32 11.73 2.63
CA ALA A 195 -0.67 10.97 3.69
C ALA A 195 -0.44 9.47 3.35
N GLY A 196 -0.77 9.03 2.14
CA GLY A 196 -0.55 7.65 1.67
C GLY A 196 -1.66 6.66 2.04
N ASN A 197 -2.83 7.13 2.46
CA ASN A 197 -3.96 6.24 2.72
C ASN A 197 -4.57 5.76 1.39
N ASP A 198 -4.38 4.49 1.07
CA ASP A 198 -4.80 3.87 -0.19
C ASP A 198 -6.32 3.92 -0.43
N LYS A 199 -7.12 3.79 0.64
CA LYS A 199 -8.58 3.92 0.57
C LYS A 199 -9.01 5.36 0.29
N ALA A 200 -8.28 6.35 0.81
CA ALA A 200 -8.54 7.75 0.50
C ALA A 200 -8.11 8.11 -0.92
N GLN A 201 -6.99 7.58 -1.39
CA GLN A 201 -6.56 7.71 -2.79
C GLN A 201 -7.61 7.12 -3.75
N LEU A 202 -8.14 5.94 -3.43
CA LEU A 202 -9.28 5.35 -4.14
C LEU A 202 -10.52 6.27 -4.11
N ALA A 203 -10.91 6.75 -2.92
CA ALA A 203 -12.08 7.61 -2.76
C ALA A 203 -11.95 8.94 -3.52
N LEU A 204 -10.75 9.52 -3.53
CA LEU A 204 -10.46 10.74 -4.27
C LEU A 204 -10.48 10.50 -5.79
N GLY A 205 -9.96 9.35 -6.25
CA GLY A 205 -10.12 8.92 -7.64
C GLY A 205 -11.59 8.83 -8.05
N VAL A 206 -12.45 8.29 -7.18
CA VAL A 206 -13.91 8.23 -7.42
C VAL A 206 -14.53 9.63 -7.46
N LEU A 207 -14.13 10.53 -6.54
CA LEU A 207 -14.64 11.89 -6.48
C LEU A 207 -14.29 12.70 -7.74
N LEU A 208 -13.08 12.49 -8.28
CA LEU A 208 -12.54 13.31 -9.36
C LEU A 208 -12.85 12.80 -10.75
N ILE A 209 -13.23 11.53 -10.94
CA ILE A 209 -13.24 10.90 -12.27
C ILE A 209 -14.09 11.63 -13.32
N ASP A 210 -15.19 12.27 -12.92
CA ASP A 210 -16.07 13.00 -13.84
C ASP A 210 -15.67 14.47 -14.05
N PHE A 211 -14.77 15.01 -13.22
CA PHE A 211 -14.37 16.42 -13.23
C PHE A 211 -12.92 16.64 -13.70
N ASP A 212 -12.02 15.75 -13.26
CA ASP A 212 -10.59 15.72 -13.59
C ASP A 212 -10.12 14.25 -13.68
N PRO A 213 -10.38 13.58 -14.82
CA PRO A 213 -9.99 12.19 -15.04
C PRO A 213 -8.47 11.95 -14.93
N GLY A 214 -7.66 12.95 -15.29
CA GLY A 214 -6.20 12.86 -15.23
C GLY A 214 -5.71 12.70 -13.80
N SER A 215 -6.14 13.60 -12.91
CA SER A 215 -5.84 13.49 -11.48
C SER A 215 -6.44 12.24 -10.85
N ALA A 216 -7.67 11.87 -11.24
CA ALA A 216 -8.32 10.66 -10.75
C ALA A 216 -7.49 9.38 -11.05
N ILE A 217 -6.99 9.26 -12.28
CA ILE A 217 -6.15 8.13 -12.70
C ILE A 217 -4.86 8.10 -11.91
N GLU A 218 -4.23 9.25 -11.66
CA GLU A 218 -3.01 9.29 -10.85
C GLU A 218 -3.26 8.83 -9.41
N TRP A 219 -4.33 9.28 -8.78
CA TRP A 219 -4.70 8.79 -7.44
C TRP A 219 -5.01 7.31 -7.42
N TYR A 220 -5.71 6.77 -8.42
CA TYR A 220 -5.89 5.33 -8.54
C TYR A 220 -4.55 4.59 -8.71
N ARG A 221 -3.61 5.12 -9.50
CA ARG A 221 -2.28 4.51 -9.66
C ARG A 221 -1.51 4.46 -8.34
N GLN A 222 -1.54 5.54 -7.56
CA GLN A 222 -0.94 5.57 -6.22
C GLN A 222 -1.60 4.55 -5.27
N ALA A 223 -2.93 4.41 -5.34
CA ALA A 223 -3.65 3.40 -4.56
C ALA A 223 -3.25 1.97 -4.96
N VAL A 224 -3.09 1.71 -6.27
CA VAL A 224 -2.59 0.41 -6.76
C VAL A 224 -1.16 0.15 -6.29
N TYR A 225 -0.28 1.16 -6.33
CA TYR A 225 1.08 1.06 -5.81
C TYR A 225 1.10 0.69 -4.31
N SER A 226 0.11 1.19 -3.56
CA SER A 226 -0.09 0.89 -2.15
C SER A 226 -0.79 -0.46 -1.89
N GLY A 227 -1.09 -1.23 -2.94
CA GLY A 227 -1.71 -2.55 -2.86
C GLY A 227 -3.25 -2.58 -2.93
N ASN A 228 -3.90 -1.48 -3.31
CA ASN A 228 -5.36 -1.42 -3.37
C ASN A 228 -5.93 -2.11 -4.61
N ALA A 229 -6.48 -3.30 -4.41
CA ALA A 229 -7.06 -4.11 -5.48
C ALA A 229 -8.29 -3.46 -6.16
N TYR A 230 -9.05 -2.62 -5.44
CA TYR A 230 -10.23 -1.94 -5.99
C TYR A 230 -9.85 -0.77 -6.89
N ALA A 231 -8.75 -0.07 -6.61
CA ALA A 231 -8.24 0.97 -7.50
C ALA A 231 -7.78 0.37 -8.84
N ALA A 232 -7.12 -0.79 -8.79
CA ALA A 232 -6.75 -1.54 -9.99
C ALA A 232 -7.99 -1.97 -10.78
N HIS A 233 -9.04 -2.44 -10.09
CA HIS A 233 -10.32 -2.76 -10.72
C HIS A 233 -10.93 -1.54 -11.43
N ASN A 234 -10.94 -0.38 -10.78
CA ASN A 234 -11.49 0.85 -11.35
C ASN A 234 -10.70 1.31 -12.57
N LEU A 235 -9.36 1.24 -12.54
CA LEU A 235 -8.54 1.53 -13.72
C LEU A 235 -8.83 0.57 -14.87
N ALA A 236 -9.03 -0.72 -14.59
CA ALA A 236 -9.43 -1.70 -15.60
C ALA A 236 -10.77 -1.33 -16.25
N LEU A 237 -11.76 -0.89 -15.46
CA LEU A 237 -13.04 -0.40 -15.97
C LEU A 237 -12.87 0.86 -16.82
N ILE A 238 -12.11 1.84 -16.34
CA ILE A 238 -11.87 3.12 -17.02
C ILE A 238 -11.28 2.89 -18.41
N TYR A 239 -10.19 2.14 -18.50
CA TYR A 239 -9.51 1.87 -19.77
C TYR A 239 -10.30 0.92 -20.68
N SER A 240 -11.06 -0.03 -20.12
CA SER A 240 -11.86 -0.95 -20.95
C SER A 240 -13.06 -0.29 -21.60
N GLN A 241 -13.64 0.73 -20.96
CA GLN A 241 -14.85 1.38 -21.48
C GLN A 241 -14.55 2.52 -22.45
N GLY A 242 -13.40 3.18 -22.33
CA GLY A 242 -13.04 4.27 -23.23
C GLY A 242 -13.91 5.53 -23.12
N ARG A 243 -14.62 5.71 -22.00
CA ARG A 243 -15.61 6.79 -21.82
C ARG A 243 -15.00 8.12 -21.40
N VAL A 244 -14.12 8.07 -20.40
CA VAL A 244 -13.48 9.25 -19.79
C VAL A 244 -12.03 9.44 -20.26
N VAL A 245 -11.42 8.38 -20.80
CA VAL A 245 -10.14 8.36 -21.49
C VAL A 245 -10.26 7.45 -22.72
N PRO A 246 -9.38 7.55 -23.74
CA PRO A 246 -9.40 6.63 -24.87
C PRO A 246 -9.36 5.17 -24.42
N GLN A 247 -10.11 4.31 -25.11
CA GLN A 247 -10.13 2.88 -24.80
C GLN A 247 -8.73 2.30 -24.99
N ASP A 248 -8.24 1.60 -23.97
CA ASP A 248 -6.97 0.89 -23.99
C ASP A 248 -7.18 -0.48 -23.35
N LEU A 249 -7.56 -1.48 -24.16
CA LEU A 249 -7.84 -2.82 -23.68
C LEU A 249 -6.59 -3.50 -23.08
N LEU A 250 -5.40 -3.06 -23.47
CA LEU A 250 -4.13 -3.60 -22.97
C LEU A 250 -3.87 -3.13 -21.55
N GLN A 251 -3.96 -1.82 -21.31
CA GLN A 251 -3.90 -1.27 -19.95
C GLN A 251 -5.03 -1.81 -19.09
N ALA A 252 -6.24 -1.92 -19.65
CA ALA A 252 -7.38 -2.46 -18.94
C ALA A 252 -7.13 -3.90 -18.45
N LEU A 253 -6.59 -4.76 -19.30
CA LEU A 253 -6.27 -6.15 -18.95
C LEU A 253 -5.17 -6.23 -17.90
N ALA A 254 -4.13 -5.37 -18.01
CA ALA A 254 -3.03 -5.32 -17.04
C ALA A 254 -3.51 -4.91 -15.64
N TYR A 255 -4.39 -3.89 -15.55
CA TYR A 255 -4.98 -3.48 -14.29
C TYR A 255 -5.99 -4.51 -13.76
N ALA A 256 -6.69 -5.23 -14.64
CA ALA A 256 -7.56 -6.33 -14.23
C ALA A 256 -6.74 -7.49 -13.60
N ASP A 257 -5.61 -7.87 -14.20
CA ASP A 257 -4.68 -8.86 -13.64
C ASP A 257 -4.13 -8.41 -12.29
N ALA A 258 -3.62 -7.17 -12.21
CA ALA A 258 -3.11 -6.60 -10.97
C ALA A 258 -4.17 -6.59 -9.85
N SER A 259 -5.43 -6.29 -10.16
CA SER A 259 -6.53 -6.35 -9.21
C SER A 259 -6.74 -7.76 -8.64
N ILE A 260 -6.64 -8.79 -9.48
CA ILE A 260 -6.79 -10.19 -9.08
C ILE A 260 -5.61 -10.61 -8.21
N GLU A 261 -4.37 -10.28 -8.61
CA GLU A 261 -3.16 -10.56 -7.84
C GLU A 261 -3.16 -9.89 -6.47
N LEU A 262 -3.71 -8.68 -6.37
CA LEU A 262 -3.89 -7.93 -5.11
C LEU A 262 -5.07 -8.44 -4.26
N GLY A 263 -5.78 -9.49 -4.70
CA GLY A 263 -6.80 -10.17 -3.90
C GLY A 263 -8.25 -9.77 -4.20
N ASN A 264 -8.55 -9.21 -5.37
CA ASN A 264 -9.93 -8.99 -5.83
C ASN A 264 -10.34 -10.01 -6.92
N PRO A 265 -10.75 -11.24 -6.54
CA PRO A 265 -11.12 -12.28 -7.50
C PRO A 265 -12.38 -11.93 -8.31
N LYS A 266 -13.20 -10.99 -7.85
CA LYS A 266 -14.39 -10.54 -8.60
C LYS A 266 -14.01 -9.85 -9.91
N THR A 267 -12.78 -9.35 -10.02
CA THR A 267 -12.26 -8.75 -11.25
C THR A 267 -12.06 -9.77 -12.38
N GLN A 268 -12.04 -11.08 -12.10
CA GLN A 268 -11.91 -12.12 -13.13
C GLN A 268 -12.98 -12.00 -14.23
N VAL A 269 -14.23 -11.68 -13.85
CA VAL A 269 -15.31 -11.51 -14.82
C VAL A 269 -15.04 -10.34 -15.78
N LEU A 270 -14.43 -9.26 -15.27
CA LEU A 270 -14.03 -8.12 -16.09
C LEU A 270 -12.82 -8.48 -16.97
N TYR A 271 -11.83 -9.17 -16.41
CA TYR A 271 -10.67 -9.67 -17.15
C TYR A 271 -11.10 -10.50 -18.37
N ASP A 272 -11.98 -11.48 -18.17
CA ASP A 272 -12.45 -12.37 -19.24
C ASP A 272 -13.20 -11.59 -20.33
N LYS A 273 -14.00 -10.59 -19.95
CA LYS A 273 -14.69 -9.69 -20.88
C LYS A 273 -13.72 -8.87 -21.72
N ILE A 274 -12.69 -8.30 -21.09
CA ILE A 274 -11.66 -7.51 -21.78
C ILE A 274 -10.90 -8.41 -22.76
N LEU A 275 -10.50 -9.60 -22.33
CA LEU A 275 -9.79 -10.56 -23.17
C LEU A 275 -10.61 -10.98 -24.40
N ALA A 276 -11.91 -11.25 -24.21
CA ALA A 276 -12.82 -11.56 -25.32
C ALA A 276 -12.96 -10.38 -26.31
N ALA A 277 -13.06 -9.15 -25.81
CA ALA A 277 -13.12 -7.94 -26.65
C ALA A 277 -11.83 -7.76 -27.47
N MET A 278 -10.67 -8.02 -26.88
CA MET A 278 -9.38 -7.99 -27.58
C MET A 278 -9.30 -9.03 -28.71
N GLN A 279 -9.76 -10.25 -28.45
CA GLN A 279 -9.79 -11.33 -29.46
C GLN A 279 -10.69 -10.94 -30.64
N GLN A 280 -11.88 -10.39 -30.37
CA GLN A 280 -12.78 -9.92 -31.42
C GLN A 280 -12.16 -8.79 -32.25
N ALA A 281 -11.50 -7.82 -31.60
CA ALA A 281 -10.79 -6.74 -32.30
C ALA A 281 -9.65 -7.29 -33.19
N GLY A 282 -8.87 -8.25 -32.70
CA GLY A 282 -7.81 -8.91 -33.46
C GLY A 282 -8.32 -9.69 -34.67
N THR A 283 -9.46 -10.38 -34.55
CA THR A 283 -10.08 -11.11 -35.66
C THR A 283 -10.66 -10.20 -36.75
N ALA A 284 -11.01 -8.95 -36.42
CA ALA A 284 -11.49 -7.97 -37.38
C ALA A 284 -10.34 -7.45 -38.27
N VAL A 285 -9.13 -7.34 -37.73
CA VAL A 285 -7.92 -6.92 -38.46
C VAL A 285 -7.35 -8.08 -39.31
N SER A 286 -7.56 -9.33 -38.89
CA SER A 286 -7.03 -10.53 -39.55
C SER A 286 -7.91 -11.11 -40.66
N ARG A 287 -8.80 -10.34 -41.30
CA ARG A 287 -9.39 -10.73 -42.61
C ARG A 287 -8.47 -10.23 -43.73
N PRO A 288 -7.59 -11.06 -44.32
CA PRO A 288 -6.76 -10.62 -45.43
C PRO A 288 -7.60 -10.66 -46.71
N ARG A 289 -7.60 -9.57 -47.49
CA ARG A 289 -7.80 -9.69 -48.94
C ARG A 289 -6.69 -10.60 -49.45
N ASN A 290 -7.06 -11.76 -49.97
CA ASN A 290 -6.15 -12.68 -50.63
C ASN A 290 -5.26 -11.94 -51.61
N ASN A 291 -3.95 -11.96 -51.37
CA ASN A 291 -2.97 -12.10 -52.43
C ASN A 291 -1.76 -12.86 -51.87
N ARG A 292 -1.63 -14.10 -52.37
CA ARG A 292 -0.36 -14.85 -52.36
C ARG A 292 0.73 -13.96 -52.93
N ILE A 293 1.94 -13.99 -52.38
CA ILE A 293 3.19 -14.14 -53.14
C ILE A 293 4.30 -14.62 -52.21
N SER A 294 5.12 -15.49 -52.81
CA SER A 294 6.24 -16.28 -52.34
C SER A 294 7.46 -15.45 -51.90
N LEU A 295 8.26 -16.02 -51.01
CA LEU A 295 9.65 -15.62 -50.73
C LEU A 295 10.54 -15.90 -51.96
N ASN A 296 11.30 -14.90 -52.43
CA ASN A 296 12.74 -14.99 -52.74
C ASN A 296 13.36 -13.70 -53.32
N HIS A 297 14.49 -13.31 -52.73
CA HIS A 297 15.73 -12.69 -53.23
C HIS A 297 15.79 -11.62 -54.34
N SER A 298 16.49 -10.51 -53.98
CA SER A 298 17.45 -9.64 -54.71
C SER A 298 17.15 -9.16 -56.14
N ASP A 299 17.08 -7.84 -56.36
CA ASP A 299 18.18 -7.07 -57.00
C ASP A 299 17.88 -5.56 -57.13
N GLN A 300 18.95 -4.78 -57.28
CA GLN A 300 19.00 -3.33 -57.47
C GLN A 300 18.39 -2.87 -58.81
N SER A 301 17.78 -1.67 -58.85
CA SER A 301 18.20 -0.58 -59.75
C SER A 301 17.29 0.67 -59.67
N THR A 302 17.91 1.76 -60.09
CA THR A 302 17.63 3.20 -60.10
C THR A 302 16.39 3.69 -60.85
N GLY A 303 15.87 4.87 -60.48
CA GLY A 303 15.06 5.72 -61.36
C GLY A 303 14.40 6.91 -60.66
N GLN A 304 14.92 8.11 -60.89
CA GLN A 304 14.32 9.41 -60.51
C GLN A 304 13.05 9.71 -61.32
N ALA A 305 12.06 10.38 -60.73
CA ALA A 305 11.52 11.67 -61.23
C ALA A 305 10.18 12.04 -60.56
N GLU A 306 10.24 13.19 -59.87
CA GLU A 306 9.32 14.34 -59.97
C GLU A 306 7.90 14.30 -59.40
N ALA A 307 7.59 15.46 -58.84
CA ALA A 307 6.46 15.82 -58.03
C ALA A 307 5.41 16.57 -58.84
N GLU A 308 4.14 16.41 -58.49
CA GLU A 308 3.17 17.51 -58.53
C GLU A 308 2.06 17.31 -57.49
N ARG A 309 1.58 18.43 -56.96
CA ARG A 309 0.94 18.63 -55.65
C ARG A 309 -0.60 18.65 -55.70
N ALA A 310 -1.18 18.24 -54.56
CA ALA A 310 -2.30 18.86 -53.80
C ALA A 310 -3.70 18.97 -54.47
N ASP A 311 -4.83 18.82 -53.78
CA ASP A 311 -5.11 18.49 -52.37
C ASP A 311 -6.60 18.15 -52.16
N THR A 312 -6.86 17.55 -50.99
CA THR A 312 -8.12 17.26 -50.28
C THR A 312 -8.77 15.88 -50.48
N PRO A 313 -9.37 15.26 -49.44
CA PRO A 313 -9.45 15.61 -48.00
C PRO A 313 -8.79 14.54 -47.08
N GLY A 314 -8.09 14.99 -46.04
CA GLY A 314 -7.32 14.09 -45.14
C GLY A 314 -8.19 13.27 -44.17
N PRO A 315 -8.02 11.94 -44.07
CA PRO A 315 -8.60 11.11 -43.02
C PRO A 315 -7.62 10.91 -41.85
N ALA A 316 -8.18 10.61 -40.67
CA ALA A 316 -7.56 9.91 -39.55
C ALA A 316 -6.11 10.32 -39.21
N SER A 317 -5.96 11.22 -38.22
CA SER A 317 -4.67 11.41 -37.56
C SER A 317 -4.19 10.08 -37.00
N ALA A 318 -3.10 9.62 -37.58
CA ALA A 318 -2.40 8.40 -37.29
C ALA A 318 -2.11 8.26 -35.80
N VAL A 319 -2.31 7.02 -35.35
CA VAL A 319 -1.70 6.41 -34.17
C VAL A 319 -0.22 6.77 -34.11
N GLN A 320 0.15 7.60 -33.14
CA GLN A 320 1.47 7.61 -32.53
C GLN A 320 1.27 7.50 -31.03
N ALA A 321 0.81 6.32 -30.60
CA ALA A 321 1.00 5.86 -29.23
C ALA A 321 2.43 5.33 -29.14
N ASP A 322 3.40 6.25 -29.09
CA ASP A 322 4.75 5.94 -28.68
C ASP A 322 4.73 5.66 -27.18
N ALA A 323 4.38 4.42 -26.79
CA ALA A 323 4.39 4.01 -25.40
C ALA A 323 5.83 4.01 -24.88
N GLU A 324 6.16 4.98 -24.02
CA GLU A 324 7.39 4.96 -23.24
C GLU A 324 7.51 3.64 -22.45
N PRO A 325 8.73 3.11 -22.24
CA PRO A 325 8.92 1.95 -21.39
C PRO A 325 8.38 2.21 -19.99
N SER A 326 7.68 1.22 -19.41
CA SER A 326 7.04 1.45 -18.12
C SER A 326 8.12 1.58 -17.04
N LEU A 327 8.12 2.71 -16.31
CA LEU A 327 9.01 2.93 -15.17
C LEU A 327 8.94 1.78 -14.15
N ARG A 328 7.78 1.12 -14.06
CA ARG A 328 7.55 -0.09 -13.25
C ARG A 328 8.43 -1.26 -13.70
N ASP A 329 8.48 -1.55 -14.99
CA ASP A 329 9.24 -2.67 -15.55
C ASP A 329 10.74 -2.49 -15.37
N ILE A 330 11.23 -1.26 -15.61
CA ILE A 330 12.64 -0.89 -15.43
C ILE A 330 13.04 -0.97 -13.95
N ASN A 331 12.23 -0.43 -13.04
CA ASN A 331 12.52 -0.45 -11.62
C ASN A 331 12.40 -1.85 -11.01
N TRP A 332 11.46 -2.66 -11.49
CA TRP A 332 11.35 -4.06 -11.10
C TRP A 332 12.61 -4.84 -11.47
N LEU A 333 13.14 -4.67 -12.70
CA LEU A 333 14.39 -5.29 -13.13
C LEU A 333 15.59 -4.83 -12.27
N LYS A 334 15.67 -3.54 -11.92
CA LYS A 334 16.73 -2.99 -11.05
C LYS A 334 16.72 -3.57 -9.65
N ALA A 335 15.55 -3.92 -9.12
CA ALA A 335 15.40 -4.44 -7.77
C ALA A 335 15.84 -5.92 -7.62
N GLN A 336 16.15 -6.62 -8.72
CA GLN A 336 16.44 -8.06 -8.67
C GLN A 336 17.90 -8.34 -8.30
N PRO A 337 18.18 -9.33 -7.43
CA PRO A 337 19.53 -9.74 -7.09
C PRO A 337 20.35 -10.14 -8.32
N ALA A 338 21.59 -9.62 -8.43
CA ALA A 338 22.46 -9.83 -9.60
C ALA A 338 22.82 -11.31 -9.87
N GLY A 339 22.69 -12.18 -8.86
CA GLY A 339 22.95 -13.61 -8.96
C GLY A 339 21.80 -14.46 -9.52
N LEU A 340 20.63 -13.86 -9.79
CA LEU A 340 19.47 -14.58 -10.29
C LEU A 340 19.37 -14.56 -11.82
N PHE A 341 18.73 -15.60 -12.34
CA PHE A 341 18.39 -15.79 -13.74
C PHE A 341 16.89 -15.62 -13.96
N VAL A 342 16.53 -15.11 -15.13
CA VAL A 342 15.17 -15.15 -15.68
C VAL A 342 15.16 -15.98 -16.94
N VAL A 343 13.95 -16.40 -17.32
CA VAL A 343 13.74 -16.90 -18.67
C VAL A 343 13.00 -15.86 -19.48
N GLN A 344 13.67 -15.39 -20.53
CA GLN A 344 13.10 -14.61 -21.61
C GLN A 344 12.57 -15.56 -22.67
N LEU A 345 11.26 -15.62 -22.84
CA LEU A 345 10.59 -16.51 -23.79
C LEU A 345 10.52 -15.94 -25.21
N ALA A 346 10.45 -14.62 -25.32
CA ALA A 346 10.43 -13.92 -26.60
C ALA A 346 10.90 -12.47 -26.44
N ARG A 347 11.41 -11.90 -27.53
CA ARG A 347 11.60 -10.46 -27.73
C ARG A 347 10.79 -10.07 -28.96
N LEU A 348 9.90 -9.11 -28.82
CA LEU A 348 8.84 -8.85 -29.78
C LEU A 348 8.71 -7.35 -30.01
N THR A 349 8.43 -6.98 -31.24
CA THR A 349 8.43 -5.58 -31.68
C THR A 349 7.14 -4.85 -31.34
N SER A 350 6.16 -5.54 -30.77
CA SER A 350 4.92 -4.95 -30.29
C SER A 350 4.35 -5.72 -29.11
N LEU A 351 3.61 -5.01 -28.25
CA LEU A 351 2.86 -5.59 -27.14
C LEU A 351 1.80 -6.57 -27.64
N GLU A 352 1.18 -6.27 -28.78
CA GLU A 352 0.21 -7.17 -29.40
C GLU A 352 0.85 -8.51 -29.77
N SER A 353 2.06 -8.48 -30.34
CA SER A 353 2.81 -9.71 -30.64
C SER A 353 3.18 -10.47 -29.37
N SER A 354 3.50 -9.81 -28.26
CA SER A 354 3.83 -10.48 -26.99
C SER A 354 2.64 -11.17 -26.35
N ILE A 355 1.46 -10.57 -26.46
CA ILE A 355 0.22 -11.17 -25.96
C ILE A 355 -0.23 -12.31 -26.86
N ARG A 356 -0.16 -12.15 -28.19
CA ARG A 356 -0.41 -13.27 -29.11
C ARG A 356 0.53 -14.42 -28.83
N PHE A 357 1.82 -14.17 -28.64
CA PHE A 357 2.79 -15.19 -28.24
C PHE A 357 2.37 -15.91 -26.94
N ILE A 358 1.99 -15.17 -25.90
CA ILE A 358 1.51 -15.77 -24.64
C ILE A 358 0.26 -16.63 -24.86
N SER A 359 -0.66 -16.17 -25.71
CA SER A 359 -1.91 -16.85 -26.03
C SER A 359 -1.69 -18.10 -26.87
N ASP A 360 -0.97 -17.99 -27.99
CA ASP A 360 -0.71 -19.07 -28.95
C ASP A 360 0.00 -20.23 -28.26
N TYR A 361 0.90 -19.94 -27.32
CA TYR A 361 1.62 -20.94 -26.53
C TYR A 361 0.95 -21.32 -25.21
N HIS A 362 -0.21 -20.76 -24.88
CA HIS A 362 -1.00 -21.07 -23.67
C HIS A 362 -0.20 -20.90 -22.36
N ILE A 363 0.61 -19.84 -22.23
CA ILE A 363 1.50 -19.56 -21.08
C ILE A 363 1.06 -18.44 -20.10
N PRO A 364 -0.21 -17.98 -20.04
CA PRO A 364 -0.57 -16.71 -19.36
C PRO A 364 -0.34 -16.69 -17.84
N ARG A 365 -0.24 -17.85 -17.18
CA ARG A 365 -0.10 -17.94 -15.72
C ARG A 365 1.35 -17.95 -15.22
N ILE A 366 2.29 -18.22 -16.11
CA ILE A 366 3.70 -18.38 -15.74
C ILE A 366 4.58 -17.31 -16.35
N ALA A 367 4.03 -16.41 -17.17
CA ALA A 367 4.78 -15.36 -17.85
C ALA A 367 4.13 -13.98 -17.72
N HIS A 368 4.94 -12.92 -17.85
CA HIS A 368 4.51 -11.53 -17.95
C HIS A 368 5.25 -10.83 -19.10
N THR A 369 4.64 -9.78 -19.66
CA THR A 369 5.32 -8.92 -20.65
C THR A 369 5.97 -7.75 -19.93
N VAL A 370 7.21 -7.46 -20.28
CA VAL A 370 8.02 -6.33 -19.83
C VAL A 370 8.27 -5.44 -21.03
N ASN A 371 7.97 -4.14 -20.92
CA ASN A 371 8.34 -3.16 -21.94
C ASN A 371 9.72 -2.58 -21.62
N LEU A 372 10.74 -2.92 -22.41
CA LEU A 372 12.12 -2.46 -22.19
C LEU A 372 12.40 -1.11 -22.87
N ALA A 373 11.85 -0.93 -24.08
CA ALA A 373 11.99 0.29 -24.86
C ALA A 373 10.86 0.39 -25.91
N LYS A 374 10.74 1.56 -26.54
CA LYS A 374 9.75 1.80 -27.59
C LYS A 374 9.84 0.72 -28.70
N HIS A 375 8.77 -0.09 -28.84
CA HIS A 375 8.70 -1.26 -29.73
C HIS A 375 9.62 -2.43 -29.35
N ASP A 376 9.89 -2.62 -28.06
CA ASP A 376 10.72 -3.71 -27.56
C ASP A 376 10.13 -4.35 -26.30
N TYR A 377 9.39 -5.43 -26.52
CA TYR A 377 8.66 -6.15 -25.50
C TYR A 377 9.29 -7.50 -25.25
N VAL A 378 9.49 -7.83 -23.99
CA VAL A 378 10.07 -9.09 -23.56
C VAL A 378 9.06 -9.87 -22.74
N VAL A 379 8.82 -11.13 -23.14
CA VAL A 379 8.01 -12.05 -22.33
C VAL A 379 8.94 -12.78 -21.37
N LEU A 380 8.77 -12.57 -20.07
CA LEU A 380 9.55 -13.22 -19.01
C LEU A 380 8.70 -14.22 -18.24
N LEU A 381 9.29 -15.29 -17.72
CA LEU A 381 8.63 -16.08 -16.68
C LEU A 381 8.47 -15.25 -15.39
N LYS A 382 7.37 -15.46 -14.67
CA LYS A 382 7.06 -14.86 -13.35
C LYS A 382 7.94 -15.43 -12.20
N GLU A 383 9.00 -16.16 -12.52
CA GLU A 383 9.89 -16.83 -11.56
C GLU A 383 11.37 -16.50 -11.83
N SER A 384 12.16 -16.46 -10.77
CA SER A 384 13.61 -16.28 -10.81
C SER A 384 14.34 -17.55 -10.37
N PHE A 385 15.50 -17.82 -10.99
CA PHE A 385 16.26 -19.05 -10.75
C PHE A 385 17.65 -18.74 -10.21
N VAL A 386 18.12 -19.58 -9.27
CA VAL A 386 19.47 -19.48 -8.69
C VAL A 386 20.56 -20.03 -9.61
N SER A 387 20.19 -20.84 -10.61
CA SER A 387 21.11 -21.39 -11.60
C SER A 387 20.45 -21.58 -12.96
N LYS A 388 21.25 -21.60 -14.04
CA LYS A 388 20.77 -21.94 -15.39
C LYS A 388 20.21 -23.36 -15.47
N ALA A 389 20.79 -24.30 -14.74
CA ALA A 389 20.35 -25.70 -14.73
C ALA A 389 18.93 -25.85 -14.16
N ASP A 390 18.61 -25.10 -13.10
CA ASP A 390 17.28 -25.10 -12.49
C ASP A 390 16.23 -24.42 -13.37
N ALA A 391 16.61 -23.32 -14.03
CA ALA A 391 15.78 -22.68 -15.04
C ALA A 391 15.45 -23.65 -16.19
N LEU A 392 16.46 -24.32 -16.75
CA LEU A 392 16.27 -25.27 -17.86
C LEU A 392 15.37 -26.45 -17.47
N ARG A 393 15.54 -26.99 -16.25
CA ARG A 393 14.70 -28.08 -15.74
C ARG A 393 13.23 -27.65 -15.70
N THR A 394 12.96 -26.43 -15.22
CA THR A 394 11.61 -25.85 -15.14
C THR A 394 11.01 -25.62 -16.53
N LEU A 395 11.81 -25.13 -17.49
CA LEU A 395 11.38 -24.93 -18.87
C LEU A 395 10.91 -26.22 -19.54
N LYS A 396 11.70 -27.30 -19.40
CA LYS A 396 11.36 -28.61 -19.96
C LYS A 396 10.09 -29.22 -19.38
N GLN A 397 9.71 -28.82 -18.17
CA GLN A 397 8.51 -29.33 -17.50
C GLN A 397 7.25 -28.53 -17.83
N ARG A 398 7.37 -27.21 -18.01
CA ARG A 398 6.22 -26.29 -18.06
C ARG A 398 5.92 -25.73 -19.43
N LEU A 399 6.84 -25.84 -20.39
CA LEU A 399 6.68 -25.25 -21.72
C LEU A 399 6.71 -26.29 -22.84
N PRO A 400 6.07 -25.97 -23.99
CA PRO A 400 6.24 -26.73 -25.22
C PRO A 400 7.72 -26.86 -25.60
N GLY A 401 8.10 -28.01 -26.17
CA GLY A 401 9.50 -28.34 -26.49
C GLY A 401 10.23 -27.32 -27.37
N ALA A 402 9.51 -26.58 -28.22
CA ALA A 402 10.07 -25.50 -29.05
C ALA A 402 10.59 -24.29 -28.24
N LEU A 403 10.10 -24.10 -27.01
CA LEU A 403 10.49 -23.01 -26.11
C LEU A 403 11.48 -23.46 -25.01
N ALA A 404 11.74 -24.76 -24.89
CA ALA A 404 12.58 -25.33 -23.84
C ALA A 404 14.07 -25.35 -24.23
N SER A 405 14.69 -24.17 -24.35
CA SER A 405 16.10 -24.02 -24.72
C SER A 405 16.88 -23.16 -23.72
N GLU A 406 18.14 -23.52 -23.49
CA GLU A 406 19.07 -22.69 -22.71
C GLU A 406 19.29 -21.31 -23.33
N ALA A 407 19.04 -21.16 -24.64
CA ALA A 407 19.16 -19.90 -25.36
C ALA A 407 18.20 -18.80 -24.86
N TRP A 408 17.20 -19.15 -24.07
CA TRP A 408 16.19 -18.25 -23.49
C TRP A 408 16.53 -17.80 -22.07
N ILE A 409 17.55 -18.39 -21.43
CA ILE A 409 17.93 -18.07 -20.05
C ILE A 409 18.85 -16.84 -20.07
N ARG A 410 18.48 -15.80 -19.33
CA ARG A 410 19.25 -14.54 -19.17
C ARG A 410 19.59 -14.36 -17.70
N SER A 411 20.77 -13.83 -17.39
CA SER A 411 20.95 -13.25 -16.05
C SER A 411 20.21 -11.92 -15.99
N TYR A 412 19.64 -11.56 -14.84
CA TYR A 412 19.00 -10.24 -14.68
C TYR A 412 19.95 -9.11 -15.07
N ARG A 413 21.24 -9.23 -14.71
CA ARG A 413 22.29 -8.27 -15.09
C ARG A 413 22.46 -8.14 -16.61
N SER A 414 22.38 -9.26 -17.35
CA SER A 414 22.50 -9.26 -18.81
C SER A 414 21.27 -8.68 -19.51
N LEU A 415 20.08 -8.90 -18.95
CA LEU A 415 18.83 -8.37 -19.48
C LEU A 415 18.70 -6.87 -19.22
N TYR A 416 19.17 -6.40 -18.05
CA TYR A 416 19.19 -4.98 -17.69
C TYR A 416 20.21 -4.15 -18.49
N ALA A 417 21.35 -4.73 -18.87
CA ALA A 417 22.38 -4.02 -19.62
C ALA A 417 22.04 -3.82 -21.11
N GLN A 418 21.04 -4.55 -21.62
CA GLN A 418 20.49 -4.42 -22.98
C GLN A 418 19.35 -3.42 -22.98
#